data_AF-A0A957VC63-F1
#
_entry.id   AF-A0A957VC63-F1
#
_cell.length_a   1.000
_cell.length_b   1.000
_cell.length_c   1.000
_cell.angle_alpha   90.00
_cell.angle_beta   90.00
_cell.angle_gamma   90.00
#
_symmetry.space_group_name_H-M   'P 1'
#
loop_
_entity.id
_entity.type
_entity.pdbx_description
1 polymer ?
#
loop_
_entity_poly.entity_id
_entity_poly.type
_entity_poly.pdbx_seq_one_letter_code
_entity_poly.pdbx_strand_id
1 'polypeptide(L)'
;MTNENLGSAQQAYAQAKKYGEELNELYKREKARRQEVETTTQKLQAIFDTAPNAFALVDNQLNIVDVNPRFLILFETDKTCLGQSLAIFLPIEPLIETMRSQETISAALGRVELDISEPVPRTILVTFAPLSNNQGWVLILHDLTERKRLEGLKEEFINIAAHELRTPLAGVIGFVGVLQEELKDSGNPMAENLMDLILQSTQRLKIIIDELVSFAATRRGANENLHIGNIDLNWLI
;
A
#
# COMPACT_ATOMS: atom_id res chain seq x y z
N MET A 1 25.47 -78.25 28.45
CA MET A 1 25.70 -76.80 28.68
C MET A 1 25.87 -76.00 27.37
N THR A 2 25.53 -76.54 26.19
CA THR A 2 25.77 -75.87 24.89
C THR A 2 24.52 -75.24 24.25
N ASN A 3 23.30 -75.55 24.74
CA ASN A 3 22.06 -75.12 24.07
C ASN A 3 21.51 -73.76 24.55
N GLU A 4 21.87 -73.29 25.75
CA GLU A 4 21.42 -71.97 26.26
C GLU A 4 22.20 -70.80 25.64
N ASN A 5 23.42 -71.05 25.14
CA ASN A 5 24.28 -70.02 24.54
C ASN A 5 23.93 -69.68 23.07
N LEU A 6 23.24 -70.58 22.36
CA LEU A 6 22.76 -70.31 21.00
C LEU A 6 21.48 -69.46 20.98
N GLY A 7 20.58 -69.65 21.96
CA GLY A 7 19.35 -68.87 22.09
C GLY A 7 19.63 -67.39 22.45
N SER A 8 20.59 -67.14 23.33
CA SER A 8 21.01 -65.79 23.70
C SER A 8 21.70 -65.05 22.54
N ALA A 9 22.53 -65.74 21.76
CA ALA A 9 23.18 -65.18 20.58
C ALA A 9 22.18 -64.86 19.45
N GLN A 10 21.19 -65.72 19.22
CA GLN A 10 20.12 -65.45 18.24
C GLN A 10 19.20 -64.30 18.67
N GLN A 11 18.86 -64.20 19.96
CA GLN A 11 18.10 -63.07 20.49
C GLN A 11 18.89 -61.76 20.41
N ALA A 12 20.18 -61.77 20.76
CA ALA A 12 21.04 -60.59 20.63
C ALA A 12 21.18 -60.12 19.18
N TYR A 13 21.31 -61.06 18.22
CA TYR A 13 21.35 -60.74 16.80
C TYR A 13 20.02 -60.19 16.27
N ALA A 14 18.90 -60.79 16.65
CA ALA A 14 17.57 -60.29 16.27
C ALA A 14 17.31 -58.89 16.84
N GLN A 15 17.74 -58.64 18.09
CA GLN A 15 17.61 -57.35 18.74
C GLN A 15 18.52 -56.30 18.09
N ALA A 16 19.78 -56.64 17.78
CA ALA A 16 20.70 -55.75 17.05
C ALA A 16 20.19 -55.41 15.64
N LYS A 17 19.61 -56.38 14.92
CA LYS A 17 19.01 -56.15 13.60
C LYS A 17 17.81 -55.20 13.70
N LYS A 18 16.92 -55.43 14.67
CA LYS A 18 15.76 -54.55 14.93
C LYS A 18 16.19 -53.13 15.28
N TYR A 19 17.19 -52.97 16.16
CA TYR A 19 17.76 -51.66 16.48
C TYR A 19 18.39 -50.99 15.26
N GLY A 20 19.08 -51.73 14.39
CA GLY A 20 19.66 -51.20 13.15
C GLY A 20 18.59 -50.70 12.16
N GLU A 21 17.48 -51.43 12.03
CA GLU A 21 16.33 -51.04 11.20
C GLU A 21 15.63 -49.80 11.77
N GLU A 22 15.35 -49.76 13.09
CA GLU A 22 14.76 -48.60 13.77
C GLU A 22 15.65 -47.35 13.67
N LEU A 23 16.97 -47.51 13.83
CA LEU A 23 17.93 -46.41 13.71
C LEU A 23 18.03 -45.88 12.28
N ASN A 24 17.95 -46.76 11.28
CA ASN A 24 17.95 -46.36 9.87
C ASN A 24 16.66 -45.60 9.49
N GLU A 25 15.50 -46.04 9.98
CA GLU A 25 14.23 -45.33 9.78
C GLU A 25 14.21 -43.98 10.50
N LEU A 26 14.75 -43.90 11.72
CA LEU A 26 14.92 -42.63 12.42
C LEU A 26 15.85 -41.68 11.66
N TYR A 27 16.98 -42.18 11.16
CA TYR A 27 17.93 -41.40 10.37
C TYR A 27 17.28 -40.85 9.09
N LYS A 28 16.51 -41.68 8.37
CA LYS A 28 15.75 -41.24 7.19
C LYS A 28 14.73 -40.16 7.53
N ARG A 29 13.97 -40.33 8.62
CA ARG A 29 12.95 -39.36 9.05
C ARG A 29 13.55 -38.02 9.42
N GLU A 30 14.65 -38.01 10.19
CA GLU A 30 15.29 -36.75 10.57
C GLU A 30 15.94 -36.04 9.38
N LYS A 31 16.54 -36.80 8.45
CA LYS A 31 17.04 -36.24 7.20
C LYS A 31 15.93 -35.61 6.36
N ALA A 32 14.80 -36.31 6.21
CA ALA A 32 13.64 -35.78 5.49
C ALA A 32 13.08 -34.50 6.14
N ARG A 33 12.93 -34.49 7.47
CA ARG A 33 12.46 -33.32 8.22
C ARG A 33 13.39 -32.12 8.07
N ARG A 34 14.71 -32.32 8.15
CA ARG A 34 15.69 -31.26 7.91
C ARG A 34 15.57 -30.68 6.52
N GLN A 35 15.46 -31.55 5.53
CA GLN A 35 15.34 -31.13 4.14
C GLN A 35 14.03 -30.37 3.88
N GLU A 36 12.94 -30.76 4.53
CA GLU A 36 11.66 -30.04 4.47
C GLU A 36 11.74 -28.65 5.11
N VAL A 37 12.34 -28.54 6.29
CA VAL A 37 12.59 -27.24 6.96
C VAL A 37 13.48 -26.36 6.09
N GLU A 38 14.59 -26.89 5.57
CA GLU A 38 15.51 -26.16 4.72
C GLU A 38 14.83 -25.67 3.43
N THR A 39 14.04 -26.53 2.79
CA THR A 39 13.26 -26.18 1.59
C THR A 39 12.23 -25.08 1.90
N THR A 40 11.56 -25.17 3.05
CA THR A 40 10.57 -24.17 3.47
C THR A 40 11.21 -22.82 3.75
N THR A 41 12.32 -22.81 4.49
CA THR A 41 13.10 -21.60 4.77
C THR A 41 13.61 -20.96 3.47
N GLN A 42 14.16 -21.75 2.55
CA GLN A 42 14.61 -21.24 1.25
C GLN A 42 13.47 -20.61 0.44
N LYS A 43 12.28 -21.23 0.43
CA LYS A 43 11.11 -20.66 -0.24
C LYS A 43 10.66 -19.34 0.37
N LEU A 44 10.60 -19.26 1.71
CA LEU A 44 10.22 -18.03 2.41
C LEU A 44 11.23 -16.90 2.18
N GLN A 45 12.53 -17.22 2.25
CA GLN A 45 13.59 -16.25 1.97
C GLN A 45 13.50 -15.72 0.53
N ALA A 46 13.26 -16.58 -0.44
CA ALA A 46 13.10 -16.16 -1.83
C ALA A 46 11.90 -15.22 -2.01
N ILE A 47 10.77 -15.47 -1.34
CA ILE A 47 9.60 -14.58 -1.37
C ILE A 47 9.95 -13.22 -0.74
N PHE A 48 10.61 -13.23 0.42
CA PHE A 48 11.02 -12.02 1.13
C PHE A 48 11.96 -11.16 0.28
N ASP A 49 12.97 -11.79 -0.33
CA ASP A 49 14.01 -11.11 -1.11
C ASP A 49 13.50 -10.56 -2.45
N THR A 50 12.52 -11.24 -3.06
CA THR A 50 11.96 -10.86 -4.37
C THR A 50 10.74 -9.94 -4.27
N ALA A 51 10.26 -9.67 -3.06
CA ALA A 51 9.05 -8.89 -2.88
C ALA A 51 9.21 -7.45 -3.41
N PRO A 52 8.20 -6.90 -4.09
CA PRO A 52 8.28 -5.56 -4.70
C PRO A 52 8.24 -4.43 -3.67
N ASN A 53 7.75 -4.71 -2.47
CA ASN A 53 7.68 -3.76 -1.35
C ASN A 53 8.88 -3.94 -0.44
N ALA A 54 9.24 -2.88 0.26
CA ALA A 54 10.29 -2.93 1.27
C ALA A 54 9.72 -3.59 2.54
N PHE A 55 10.44 -4.56 3.07
CA PHE A 55 10.12 -5.22 4.33
C PHE A 55 11.18 -4.90 5.37
N ALA A 56 10.72 -4.63 6.59
CA ALA A 56 11.58 -4.54 7.77
C ALA A 56 10.96 -5.34 8.91
N LEU A 57 11.77 -6.17 9.56
CA LEU A 57 11.46 -6.75 10.85
C LEU A 57 12.14 -5.90 11.90
N VAL A 58 11.41 -5.53 12.94
CA VAL A 58 11.94 -4.78 14.07
C VAL A 58 11.63 -5.46 15.39
N ASP A 59 12.46 -5.23 16.40
CA ASP A 59 12.22 -5.67 17.77
C ASP A 59 11.17 -4.78 18.49
N ASN A 60 10.95 -5.03 19.78
CA ASN A 60 10.01 -4.24 20.60
C ASN A 60 10.49 -2.80 20.87
N GLN A 61 11.77 -2.51 20.63
CA GLN A 61 12.36 -1.18 20.72
C GLN A 61 12.43 -0.47 19.36
N LEU A 62 11.83 -1.07 18.31
CA LEU A 62 11.87 -0.59 16.93
C LEU A 62 13.29 -0.56 16.33
N ASN A 63 14.20 -1.43 16.79
CA ASN A 63 15.47 -1.65 16.12
C ASN A 63 15.31 -2.69 15.02
N ILE A 64 16.00 -2.48 13.90
CA ILE A 64 15.92 -3.32 12.73
C ILE A 64 16.59 -4.67 13.00
N VAL A 65 15.83 -5.75 12.92
CA VAL A 65 16.31 -7.13 13.06
C VAL A 65 16.68 -7.71 11.69
N ASP A 66 15.85 -7.45 10.68
CA ASP A 66 16.08 -7.93 9.32
C ASP A 66 15.38 -7.05 8.28
N VAL A 67 15.88 -7.04 7.05
CA VAL A 67 15.32 -6.26 5.93
C VAL A 67 15.49 -6.99 4.60
N ASN A 68 14.54 -6.78 3.69
CA ASN A 68 14.70 -7.30 2.33
C ASN A 68 15.53 -6.34 1.45
N PRO A 69 16.03 -6.79 0.28
CA PRO A 69 16.80 -5.94 -0.62
C PRO A 69 16.06 -4.67 -1.06
N ARG A 70 14.72 -4.72 -1.12
CA ARG A 70 13.92 -3.56 -1.51
C ARG A 70 14.00 -2.42 -0.49
N PHE A 71 14.09 -2.73 0.81
CA PHE A 71 14.31 -1.73 1.86
C PHE A 71 15.64 -1.01 1.67
N LEU A 72 16.72 -1.76 1.39
CA LEU A 72 18.05 -1.20 1.16
C LEU A 72 18.05 -0.20 -0.02
N ILE A 73 17.38 -0.56 -1.11
CA ILE A 73 17.22 0.31 -2.28
C ILE A 73 16.37 1.54 -1.97
N LEU A 74 15.30 1.38 -1.17
CA LEU A 74 14.38 2.46 -0.83
C LEU A 74 15.07 3.57 -0.01
N PHE A 75 15.92 3.19 0.94
CA PHE A 75 16.62 4.11 1.85
C PHE A 75 18.09 4.36 1.47
N GLU A 76 18.53 3.87 0.31
CA GLU A 76 19.92 4.01 -0.17
C GLU A 76 20.97 3.60 0.88
N THR A 77 20.67 2.48 1.57
CA THR A 77 21.47 1.96 2.68
C THR A 77 21.96 0.54 2.38
N ASP A 78 22.79 0.01 3.27
CA ASP A 78 23.31 -1.36 3.22
C ASP A 78 22.97 -2.12 4.52
N LYS A 79 23.54 -3.32 4.70
CA LYS A 79 23.28 -4.14 5.89
C LYS A 79 23.79 -3.53 7.21
N THR A 80 24.44 -2.36 7.20
CA THR A 80 24.78 -1.63 8.42
C THR A 80 23.55 -1.09 9.15
N CYS A 81 22.38 -1.05 8.50
CA CYS A 81 21.12 -0.69 9.13
C CYS A 81 20.63 -1.72 10.18
N LEU A 82 21.14 -2.96 10.14
CA LEU A 82 20.77 -3.99 11.11
C LEU A 82 21.24 -3.60 12.51
N GLY A 83 20.33 -3.71 13.49
CA GLY A 83 20.51 -3.30 14.87
C GLY A 83 20.35 -1.80 15.13
N GLN A 84 20.18 -0.99 14.07
CA GLN A 84 19.91 0.44 14.22
C GLN A 84 18.43 0.70 14.47
N SER A 85 18.12 1.85 15.07
CA SER A 85 16.74 2.29 15.26
C SER A 85 16.08 2.64 13.93
N LEU A 86 14.85 2.17 13.72
CA LEU A 86 14.04 2.52 12.55
C LEU A 86 13.80 4.04 12.42
N ALA A 87 13.89 4.77 13.54
CA ALA A 87 13.75 6.23 13.61
C ALA A 87 14.71 7.01 12.71
N ILE A 88 15.84 6.40 12.34
CA ILE A 88 16.84 7.00 11.44
C ILE A 88 16.30 7.10 10.01
N PHE A 89 15.40 6.18 9.62
CA PHE A 89 14.91 6.04 8.26
C PHE A 89 13.47 6.56 8.10
N LEU A 90 12.67 6.49 9.15
CA LEU A 90 11.27 6.87 9.14
C LEU A 90 10.90 7.69 10.38
N PRO A 91 9.99 8.66 10.26
CA PRO A 91 9.36 9.28 11.42
C PRO A 91 8.49 8.24 12.14
N ILE A 92 8.92 7.82 13.32
CA ILE A 92 8.31 6.71 14.07
C ILE A 92 7.19 7.17 15.02
N GLU A 93 7.04 8.47 15.28
CA GLU A 93 6.03 8.99 16.20
C GLU A 93 4.60 8.61 15.76
N PRO A 94 4.20 8.80 14.48
CA PRO A 94 2.86 8.42 14.03
C PRO A 94 2.66 6.90 14.04
N LEU A 95 3.75 6.15 13.83
CA LEU A 95 3.75 4.69 13.90
C LEU A 95 3.46 4.21 15.33
N ILE A 96 4.20 4.74 16.31
CA ILE A 96 4.04 4.39 17.73
C ILE A 96 2.63 4.73 18.23
N GLU A 97 2.10 5.90 17.86
CA GLU A 97 0.75 6.32 18.23
C GLU A 97 -0.30 5.33 17.72
N THR A 98 -0.17 4.94 16.44
CA THR A 98 -1.08 3.97 15.82
C THR A 98 -0.93 2.58 16.45
N MET A 99 0.30 2.14 16.75
CA MET A 99 0.55 0.85 17.42
C MET A 99 -0.09 0.79 18.80
N ARG A 100 0.04 1.85 19.61
CA ARG A 100 -0.58 1.94 20.95
C ARG A 100 -2.10 1.90 20.90
N SER A 101 -2.72 2.55 19.90
CA SER A 101 -4.17 2.49 19.73
C SER A 101 -4.69 1.10 19.36
N GLN A 102 -3.84 0.24 18.80
CA GLN A 102 -4.20 -1.10 18.29
C GLN A 102 -3.80 -2.26 19.22
N GLU A 103 -3.03 -2.01 20.28
CA GLU A 103 -2.61 -3.02 21.29
C GLU A 103 -3.77 -3.77 21.95
N THR A 104 -5.00 -3.26 21.85
CA THR A 104 -6.20 -3.92 22.42
C THR A 104 -6.76 -5.04 21.53
N ILE A 105 -6.40 -5.08 20.24
CA ILE A 105 -6.94 -6.04 19.27
C ILE A 105 -5.77 -6.85 18.70
N SER A 106 -5.45 -7.95 19.39
CA SER A 106 -4.49 -8.95 18.91
C SER A 106 -4.88 -9.37 17.48
N ALA A 107 -4.02 -9.07 16.50
CA ALA A 107 -4.16 -9.27 15.05
C ALA A 107 -4.70 -8.12 14.18
N ALA A 108 -4.86 -6.89 14.69
CA ALA A 108 -5.17 -5.74 13.82
C ALA A 108 -3.95 -5.34 12.95
N LEU A 109 -4.18 -5.23 11.63
CA LEU A 109 -3.21 -4.63 10.70
C LEU A 109 -3.26 -3.12 10.84
N GLY A 110 -2.15 -2.51 11.26
CA GLY A 110 -2.01 -1.07 11.33
C GLY A 110 -1.53 -0.50 10.01
N ARG A 111 -2.00 0.72 9.67
CA ARG A 111 -1.61 1.43 8.45
C ARG A 111 -1.41 2.91 8.75
N VAL A 112 -0.28 3.44 8.31
CA VAL A 112 0.09 4.85 8.47
C VAL A 112 0.77 5.32 7.20
N GLU A 113 0.35 6.47 6.66
CA GLU A 113 1.09 7.16 5.60
C GLU A 113 2.10 8.11 6.23
N LEU A 114 3.34 8.03 5.77
CA LEU A 114 4.46 8.84 6.23
C LEU A 114 5.10 9.53 5.03
N ASP A 115 5.42 10.80 5.18
CA ASP A 115 6.26 11.51 4.22
C ASP A 115 7.69 11.57 4.76
N ILE A 116 8.63 11.11 3.94
CA ILE A 116 10.07 11.23 4.21
C ILE A 116 10.67 12.30 3.30
N SER A 117 11.61 13.07 3.84
CA SER A 117 12.28 14.14 3.09
C SER A 117 13.66 13.73 2.56
N GLU A 118 14.31 12.75 3.20
CA GLU A 118 15.63 12.25 2.86
C GLU A 118 15.59 10.72 2.64
N PRO A 119 16.44 10.16 1.75
CA PRO A 119 17.37 10.86 0.86
C PRO A 119 16.68 11.60 -0.30
N VAL A 120 15.46 11.18 -0.66
CA VAL A 120 14.61 11.82 -1.66
C VAL A 120 13.20 11.95 -1.10
N PRO A 121 12.47 13.06 -1.35
CA PRO A 121 11.09 13.21 -0.93
C PRO A 121 10.21 12.07 -1.44
N ARG A 122 9.61 11.31 -0.52
CA ARG A 122 8.74 10.18 -0.84
C ARG A 122 7.57 10.11 0.13
N THR A 123 6.44 9.62 -0.38
CA THR A 123 5.30 9.23 0.45
C THR A 123 5.27 7.71 0.57
N ILE A 124 5.34 7.20 1.79
CA ILE A 124 5.40 5.77 2.10
C ILE A 124 4.17 5.39 2.92
N LEU A 125 3.41 4.41 2.43
CA LEU A 125 2.42 3.72 3.24
C LEU A 125 3.08 2.58 3.99
N VAL A 126 3.13 2.70 5.31
CA VAL A 126 3.62 1.67 6.23
C VAL A 126 2.44 0.84 6.72
N THR A 127 2.43 -0.43 6.37
CA THR A 127 1.54 -1.43 6.99
C THR A 127 2.34 -2.23 8.00
N PHE A 128 1.84 -2.39 9.22
CA PHE A 128 2.55 -3.13 10.26
C PHE A 128 1.66 -4.18 10.93
N ALA A 129 2.30 -5.25 11.41
CA ALA A 129 1.67 -6.31 12.18
C ALA A 129 2.61 -6.80 13.28
N PRO A 130 2.10 -7.21 14.45
CA PRO A 130 2.94 -7.79 15.49
C PRO A 130 3.43 -9.17 15.07
N LEU A 131 4.69 -9.49 15.39
CA LEU A 131 5.19 -10.87 15.29
C LEU A 131 4.57 -11.74 16.39
N SER A 132 4.43 -13.03 16.10
CA SER A 132 3.99 -14.02 17.09
C SER A 132 4.88 -13.97 18.34
N ASN A 133 4.29 -14.17 19.52
CA ASN A 133 4.96 -14.10 20.82
C ASN A 133 5.56 -12.73 21.18
N ASN A 134 5.06 -11.63 20.61
CA ASN A 134 5.44 -10.26 20.99
C ASN A 134 6.95 -10.00 20.86
N GLN A 135 7.57 -10.58 19.82
CA GLN A 135 9.01 -10.45 19.55
C GLN A 135 9.36 -9.22 18.71
N GLY A 136 8.38 -8.34 18.47
CA GLY A 136 8.52 -7.15 17.66
C GLY A 136 7.45 -7.07 16.58
N TRP A 137 7.78 -6.41 15.47
CA TRP A 137 6.83 -6.04 14.43
C TRP A 137 7.40 -6.29 13.04
N VAL A 138 6.52 -6.65 12.11
CA VAL A 138 6.83 -6.66 10.68
C VAL A 138 6.22 -5.42 10.05
N LEU A 139 7.02 -4.72 9.26
CA LEU A 139 6.63 -3.54 8.53
C LEU A 139 6.75 -3.82 7.04
N ILE A 140 5.73 -3.40 6.30
CA ILE A 140 5.68 -3.40 4.85
C ILE A 140 5.57 -1.95 4.42
N LEU A 141 6.58 -1.48 3.69
CA LEU A 141 6.68 -0.12 3.21
C LEU A 141 6.37 -0.11 1.72
N HIS A 142 5.29 0.58 1.37
CA HIS A 142 4.86 0.79 0.00
C HIS A 142 5.15 2.22 -0.42
N ASP A 143 6.03 2.40 -1.40
CA ASP A 143 6.30 3.71 -1.99
C ASP A 143 5.13 4.15 -2.87
N LEU A 144 4.39 5.17 -2.42
CA LEU A 144 3.25 5.75 -3.13
C LEU A 144 3.64 6.98 -3.96
N THR A 145 4.92 7.37 -3.99
CA THR A 145 5.39 8.63 -4.56
C THR A 145 5.01 8.78 -6.01
N GLU A 146 5.35 7.80 -6.86
CA GLU A 146 5.05 7.87 -8.29
C GLU A 146 3.55 7.84 -8.56
N ARG A 147 2.79 7.05 -7.79
CA ARG A 147 1.33 7.01 -7.93
C ARG A 147 0.71 8.36 -7.58
N LYS A 148 1.09 8.96 -6.44
CA LYS A 148 0.59 10.28 -6.03
C LYS A 148 1.02 11.36 -7.02
N ARG A 149 2.26 11.29 -7.55
CA ARG A 149 2.75 12.21 -8.59
C ARG A 149 1.91 12.13 -9.86
N LEU A 150 1.61 10.92 -10.35
CA LEU A 150 0.78 10.72 -11.54
C LEU A 150 -0.67 11.16 -11.30
N GLU A 151 -1.21 10.89 -10.11
CA GLU A 151 -2.54 11.39 -9.72
C GLU A 151 -2.57 12.93 -9.72
N GLY A 152 -1.55 13.59 -9.15
CA GLY A 152 -1.42 15.06 -9.15
C GLY A 152 -1.29 15.66 -10.56
N LEU A 153 -0.45 15.07 -11.42
CA LEU A 153 -0.30 15.51 -12.82
C LEU A 153 -1.59 15.34 -13.62
N LYS A 154 -2.34 14.26 -13.38
CA LYS A 154 -3.64 14.04 -14.01
C LYS A 154 -4.64 15.12 -13.60
N GLU A 155 -4.69 15.47 -12.32
CA GLU A 155 -5.55 16.55 -11.83
C GLU A 155 -5.17 17.91 -12.42
N GLU A 156 -3.88 18.23 -12.45
CA GLU A 156 -3.36 19.47 -13.04
C GLU A 156 -3.73 19.56 -14.52
N PHE A 157 -3.52 18.49 -15.29
CA PHE A 157 -3.90 18.42 -16.69
C PHE A 157 -5.40 18.67 -16.91
N ILE A 158 -6.26 18.05 -16.09
CA ILE A 158 -7.73 18.26 -16.17
C ILE A 158 -8.08 19.72 -15.90
N ASN A 159 -7.47 20.33 -14.89
CA ASN A 159 -7.72 21.73 -14.54
C ASN A 159 -7.30 22.67 -15.68
N ILE A 160 -6.10 22.48 -16.25
CA ILE A 160 -5.61 23.28 -17.38
C ILE A 160 -6.54 23.12 -18.58
N ALA A 161 -6.87 21.88 -18.97
CA ALA A 161 -7.76 21.62 -20.11
C ALA A 161 -9.13 22.29 -19.91
N ALA A 162 -9.69 22.24 -18.70
CA ALA A 162 -10.97 22.88 -18.40
C ALA A 162 -10.91 24.40 -18.50
N HIS A 163 -9.82 25.03 -18.02
CA HIS A 163 -9.62 26.47 -18.16
C HIS A 163 -9.52 26.89 -19.64
N GLU A 164 -8.71 26.18 -20.42
CA GLU A 164 -8.52 26.44 -21.85
C GLU A 164 -9.79 26.17 -22.67
N LEU A 165 -10.68 25.28 -22.22
CA LEU A 165 -11.97 25.03 -22.88
C LEU A 165 -13.06 26.02 -22.46
N ARG A 166 -13.05 26.54 -21.22
CA ARG A 166 -14.04 27.51 -20.73
C ARG A 166 -14.06 28.79 -21.56
N THR A 167 -12.88 29.28 -21.95
CA THR A 167 -12.71 30.53 -22.69
C THR A 167 -13.34 30.48 -24.10
N PRO A 168 -12.97 29.54 -25.00
CA PRO A 168 -13.61 29.43 -26.31
C PRO A 168 -15.08 29.07 -26.19
N LEU A 169 -15.48 28.29 -25.19
CA LEU A 169 -16.87 27.96 -24.94
C LEU A 169 -17.70 29.20 -24.58
N ALA A 170 -17.19 30.08 -23.71
CA ALA A 170 -17.83 31.35 -23.40
C ALA A 170 -17.97 32.24 -24.64
N GLY A 171 -16.97 32.22 -25.54
CA GLY A 171 -17.04 32.87 -26.85
C GLY A 171 -18.16 32.33 -27.73
N VAL A 172 -18.30 31.00 -27.83
CA VAL A 172 -19.40 30.36 -28.57
C VAL A 172 -20.76 30.74 -27.97
N ILE A 173 -20.91 30.70 -26.64
CA ILE A 173 -22.14 31.15 -25.95
C ILE A 173 -22.44 32.61 -26.30
N GLY A 174 -21.42 33.48 -26.28
CA GLY A 174 -21.56 34.90 -26.61
C GLY A 174 -22.03 35.13 -28.05
N PHE A 175 -21.37 34.51 -29.03
CA PHE A 175 -21.75 34.65 -30.44
C PHE A 175 -23.14 34.08 -30.74
N VAL A 176 -23.49 32.95 -30.12
CA VAL A 176 -24.83 32.36 -30.20
C VAL A 176 -25.87 33.32 -29.62
N GLY A 177 -25.58 33.96 -28.48
CA GLY A 177 -26.46 34.97 -27.89
C GLY A 177 -26.68 36.19 -28.80
N VAL A 178 -25.62 36.70 -29.43
CA VAL A 178 -25.72 37.81 -30.39
C VAL A 178 -26.54 37.42 -31.62
N LEU A 179 -26.28 36.25 -32.21
CA LEU A 179 -27.04 35.77 -33.37
C LEU A 179 -28.51 35.51 -33.03
N GLN A 180 -28.81 35.06 -31.81
CA GLN A 180 -30.19 34.89 -31.33
C GLN A 180 -30.93 36.23 -31.26
N GLU A 181 -30.25 37.31 -30.86
CA GLU A 181 -30.82 38.66 -30.83
C GLU A 181 -31.06 39.20 -32.25
N GLU A 182 -30.11 39.02 -33.17
CA GLU A 182 -30.26 39.44 -34.58
C GLU A 182 -31.34 38.67 -35.34
N LEU A 183 -31.53 37.39 -35.04
CA LEU A 183 -32.50 36.52 -35.74
C LEU A 183 -33.91 36.59 -35.15
N LYS A 184 -34.10 37.24 -33.99
CA LYS A 184 -35.38 37.33 -33.29
C LYS A 184 -36.49 38.01 -34.10
N ASP A 185 -36.09 38.89 -35.04
CA ASP A 185 -37.00 39.59 -35.95
C ASP A 185 -36.96 39.03 -37.39
N SER A 186 -36.23 37.92 -37.63
CA SER A 186 -36.07 37.32 -38.96
C SER A 186 -37.32 36.56 -39.44
N GLY A 187 -38.22 36.19 -38.53
CA GLY A 187 -39.42 35.40 -38.82
C GLY A 187 -39.13 33.95 -39.26
N ASN A 188 -37.91 33.45 -39.04
CA ASN A 188 -37.51 32.09 -39.42
C ASN A 188 -37.50 31.14 -38.20
N PRO A 189 -38.58 30.39 -37.95
CA PRO A 189 -38.70 29.51 -36.78
C PRO A 189 -37.69 28.35 -36.78
N MET A 190 -37.13 27.96 -37.93
CA MET A 190 -36.08 26.93 -37.99
C MET A 190 -34.74 27.47 -37.47
N ALA A 191 -34.43 28.74 -37.76
CA ALA A 191 -33.20 29.38 -37.30
C ALA A 191 -33.22 29.62 -35.78
N GLU A 192 -34.35 30.05 -35.24
CA GLU A 192 -34.55 30.21 -33.79
C GLU A 192 -34.37 28.88 -33.04
N ASN A 193 -35.02 27.81 -33.51
CA ASN A 193 -34.88 26.47 -32.92
C ASN A 193 -33.44 25.94 -32.97
N LEU A 194 -32.72 26.17 -34.07
CA LEU A 194 -31.33 25.74 -34.21
C LEU A 194 -30.41 26.51 -33.23
N MET A 195 -30.68 27.80 -33.01
CA MET A 195 -29.92 28.63 -32.08
C MET A 195 -30.11 28.19 -30.63
N ASP A 196 -31.36 27.92 -30.23
CA ASP A 196 -31.66 27.38 -28.91
C ASP A 196 -30.96 26.04 -28.66
N LEU A 197 -30.91 25.16 -29.68
CA LEU A 197 -30.19 23.88 -29.60
C LEU A 197 -28.68 24.07 -29.40
N ILE A 198 -28.07 25.03 -30.11
CA ILE A 198 -26.64 25.33 -29.95
C ILE A 198 -26.38 25.91 -28.56
N LEU A 199 -27.21 26.85 -28.08
CA LEU A 199 -27.08 27.45 -26.76
C LEU A 199 -27.18 26.39 -25.65
N GLN A 200 -28.21 25.54 -25.70
CA GLN A 200 -28.40 24.45 -24.75
C GLN A 200 -27.22 23.45 -24.76
N SER A 201 -26.73 23.08 -25.96
CA SER A 201 -25.58 22.18 -26.09
C SER A 201 -24.30 22.78 -25.49
N THR A 202 -24.10 24.08 -25.69
CA THR A 202 -22.92 24.81 -25.21
C THR A 202 -22.96 25.01 -23.69
N GLN A 203 -24.14 25.32 -23.14
CA GLN A 203 -24.36 25.37 -21.69
C GLN A 203 -24.17 23.99 -21.03
N ARG A 204 -24.66 22.92 -21.67
CA ARG A 204 -24.45 21.56 -21.19
C ARG A 204 -22.97 21.17 -21.17
N LEU A 205 -22.21 21.56 -22.20
CA LEU A 205 -20.77 21.33 -22.23
C LEU A 205 -20.05 22.10 -21.10
N LYS A 206 -20.50 23.30 -20.76
CA LYS A 206 -19.96 24.06 -19.63
C LYS A 206 -20.15 23.30 -18.31
N ILE A 207 -21.36 22.77 -18.08
CA ILE A 207 -21.68 21.98 -16.88
C ILE A 207 -20.75 20.76 -16.78
N ILE A 208 -20.57 20.01 -17.88
CA ILE A 208 -19.70 18.82 -17.91
C ILE A 208 -18.24 19.19 -17.57
N ILE A 209 -17.74 20.32 -18.09
CA ILE A 209 -16.38 20.80 -17.78
C ILE A 209 -16.26 21.16 -16.30
N ASP A 210 -17.25 21.86 -15.75
CA ASP A 210 -17.26 22.25 -14.34
C ASP A 210 -17.35 21.03 -13.41
N GLU A 211 -18.15 20.02 -13.75
CA GLU A 211 -18.23 18.74 -13.03
C GLU A 211 -16.91 17.96 -13.07
N LEU A 212 -16.24 17.92 -14.23
CA LEU A 212 -14.96 17.24 -14.38
C LEU A 212 -13.87 17.86 -13.50
N VAL A 213 -13.83 19.19 -13.41
CA VAL A 213 -12.91 19.92 -12.51
C VAL A 213 -13.25 19.64 -11.05
N SER A 214 -14.53 19.68 -10.68
CA SER A 214 -14.95 19.39 -9.31
C SER A 214 -14.53 17.97 -8.90
N PHE A 215 -14.68 17.00 -9.80
CA PHE A 215 -14.26 15.62 -9.56
C PHE A 215 -12.75 15.50 -9.34
N ALA A 216 -11.94 16.22 -10.14
CA ALA A 216 -10.49 16.27 -9.96
C ALA A 216 -10.10 16.92 -8.61
N ALA A 217 -10.80 17.97 -8.17
CA ALA A 217 -10.52 18.67 -6.91
C ALA A 217 -10.89 17.86 -5.65
N THR A 218 -12.00 17.11 -5.66
CA THR A 218 -12.43 16.29 -4.51
C THR A 218 -11.41 15.21 -4.14
N ARG A 219 -10.64 14.69 -5.11
CA ARG A 219 -9.63 13.66 -4.85
C ARG A 219 -8.39 14.20 -4.12
N ARG A 220 -8.10 15.50 -4.27
CA ARG A 220 -7.04 16.21 -3.55
C ARG A 220 -7.38 16.43 -2.07
N GLY A 221 -8.60 16.87 -1.78
CA GLY A 221 -9.06 17.16 -0.41
C GLY A 221 -9.27 15.94 0.48
N ALA A 222 -9.26 14.71 -0.06
CA ALA A 222 -9.29 13.49 0.73
C ALA A 222 -7.92 13.11 1.33
N ASN A 223 -6.82 13.67 0.81
CA ASN A 223 -5.45 13.41 1.27
C ASN A 223 -4.86 14.54 2.13
N GLU A 224 -5.49 15.71 2.18
CA GLU A 224 -5.11 16.81 3.08
C GLU A 224 -6.02 16.78 4.30
N ASN A 225 -5.48 16.32 5.43
CA ASN A 225 -5.96 16.46 6.80
C ASN A 225 -7.41 16.97 6.96
N LEU A 226 -8.33 16.04 7.20
CA LEU A 226 -9.57 16.35 7.91
C LEU A 226 -9.20 16.85 9.31
N HIS A 227 -8.96 18.16 9.44
CA HIS A 227 -9.04 18.83 10.73
C HIS A 227 -10.52 18.80 11.15
N ILE A 228 -10.91 17.71 11.81
CA ILE A 228 -12.11 17.67 12.62
C ILE A 228 -11.82 18.57 13.83
N GLY A 229 -11.89 19.88 13.63
CA GLY A 229 -12.05 20.81 14.73
C GLY A 229 -13.38 20.50 15.40
N ASN A 230 -13.36 20.24 16.71
CA ASN A 230 -14.55 20.04 17.53
C ASN A 230 -15.61 21.10 17.17
N ILE A 231 -16.66 20.69 16.46
CA ILE A 231 -17.83 21.54 16.24
C ILE A 231 -18.61 21.47 17.54
N ASP A 232 -18.49 22.52 18.35
CA ASP A 232 -19.31 22.71 19.53
C ASP A 232 -20.77 22.90 19.08
N LEU A 233 -21.62 21.91 19.35
CA LEU A 233 -23.03 21.87 18.96
C LEU A 233 -23.93 22.73 19.87
N ASN A 234 -23.35 23.59 20.71
CA ASN A 234 -24.07 24.49 21.61
C ASN A 234 -24.83 25.64 20.93
N TRP A 235 -24.90 25.69 19.60
CA TRP A 235 -25.71 26.67 18.86
C TRP A 235 -27.08 26.14 18.40
N LEU A 236 -27.45 24.92 18.80
CA LEU A 236 -28.72 24.29 18.44
C LEU A 236 -29.62 23.98 19.66
N ILE A 237 -29.52 24.81 20.70
CA ILE A 237 -30.53 24.92 21.78
C ILE A 237 -30.91 26.39 21.93
#